data_AF-E3KIQ6-F1
#
_entry.id   AF-E3KIQ6-F1
#
_cell.length_a   1.000
_cell.length_b   1.000
_cell.length_c   1.000
_cell.angle_alpha   90.00
_cell.angle_beta   90.00
_cell.angle_gamma   90.00
#
_symmetry.space_group_name_H-M   'P 1'
#
loop_
_entity.id
_entity.type
_entity.pdbx_description
1 polymer ?
#
loop_
_entity_poly.entity_id
_entity_poly.type
_entity_poly.pdbx_seq_one_letter_code
_entity_poly.pdbx_strand_id
1 'polypeptide(L)'
;MRFSNFKVKPFGVVHGAVKCEPICDRFRSPPRPLKLTTPPSLNNNNNDNNDKSSAIQQKLVEMMRPFGVSQGLKRPEILYGRTGAWWMRPGYPQRRRRRRSQSISAPFSSCSSLQYAPYFDSHQFVSRLEKEGLSPAQAEGLMVAIEQVIDESMKNLITGLVTRSEMEKQQYTQRVDFAKLKSEIQLVEKQDFALLKSENERLISELEKLKQRLREEITRTQASVRLDLNLEKGRIRDELGVRELKIREVDTRIEGEIGNLRTTMESVKFNILQYVVGTVASGGALLLAYIRMFR
;
A
#
# COMPACT_ATOMS: atom_id res chain seq x y z
N MET A 1 74.87 -40.66 -5.60
CA MET A 1 73.64 -40.01 -6.10
C MET A 1 72.73 -41.08 -6.70
N ARG A 2 71.45 -41.07 -6.29
CA ARG A 2 70.29 -41.86 -6.78
C ARG A 2 70.41 -43.41 -6.74
N PHE A 3 69.76 -43.99 -5.74
CA PHE A 3 69.27 -45.36 -5.82
C PHE A 3 67.81 -45.38 -6.30
N SER A 4 67.60 -46.31 -7.22
CA SER A 4 66.42 -46.75 -7.94
C SER A 4 65.29 -47.20 -7.01
N ASN A 5 64.04 -46.88 -7.36
CA ASN A 5 62.86 -47.51 -6.78
C ASN A 5 62.09 -48.27 -7.86
N PHE A 6 61.86 -49.55 -7.58
CA PHE A 6 61.20 -50.53 -8.42
C PHE A 6 59.74 -50.70 -7.94
N LYS A 7 58.81 -50.54 -8.89
CA LYS A 7 57.51 -51.22 -9.11
C LYS A 7 56.84 -51.96 -7.93
N VAL A 8 55.53 -51.72 -7.69
CA VAL A 8 54.46 -52.77 -7.60
C VAL A 8 53.07 -52.15 -7.90
N LYS A 9 52.20 -52.87 -8.64
CA LYS A 9 50.78 -52.58 -8.93
C LYS A 9 49.85 -53.15 -7.84
N PRO A 10 48.65 -52.58 -7.58
CA PRO A 10 47.68 -53.20 -6.68
C PRO A 10 46.80 -54.26 -7.36
N PHE A 11 46.56 -55.36 -6.63
CA PHE A 11 45.60 -56.43 -6.88
C PHE A 11 44.28 -56.12 -6.15
N GLY A 12 43.15 -56.48 -6.76
CA GLY A 12 41.81 -56.25 -6.24
C GLY A 12 41.41 -57.15 -5.06
N VAL A 13 40.45 -56.68 -4.27
CA VAL A 13 39.76 -57.42 -3.22
C VAL A 13 38.26 -57.40 -3.47
N VAL A 14 37.65 -58.54 -3.18
CA VAL A 14 36.33 -59.07 -3.52
C VAL A 14 35.38 -58.92 -2.33
N HIS A 15 34.13 -58.55 -2.64
CA HIS A 15 32.82 -58.80 -1.97
C HIS A 15 32.60 -58.55 -0.47
N GLY A 16 31.43 -57.95 -0.17
CA GLY A 16 30.61 -58.34 0.98
C GLY A 16 30.01 -57.21 1.80
N ALA A 17 29.08 -56.41 1.27
CA ALA A 17 28.23 -55.54 2.07
C ALA A 17 26.81 -56.10 2.12
N VAL A 18 26.46 -56.66 3.28
CA VAL A 18 25.12 -57.10 3.66
C VAL A 18 24.19 -55.88 3.69
N LYS A 19 23.06 -56.04 3.02
CA LYS A 19 22.01 -55.04 2.84
C LYS A 19 21.18 -54.92 4.12
N CYS A 20 21.32 -53.81 4.83
CA CYS A 20 20.37 -53.39 5.86
C CYS A 20 19.45 -52.32 5.25
N GLU A 21 18.17 -52.64 5.09
CA GLU A 21 17.11 -51.67 4.82
C GLU A 21 16.91 -50.74 6.02
N PRO A 22 16.74 -49.43 5.82
CA PRO A 22 16.05 -48.58 6.78
C PRO A 22 14.59 -48.34 6.36
N ILE A 23 13.69 -48.88 7.16
CA ILE A 23 12.28 -48.46 7.28
C ILE A 23 12.28 -47.02 7.79
N CYS A 24 12.07 -46.05 6.89
CA CYS A 24 11.73 -44.66 7.25
C CYS A 24 11.07 -43.92 6.07
N ASP A 25 10.00 -44.49 5.52
CA ASP A 25 9.13 -43.81 4.56
C ASP A 25 7.77 -43.46 5.20
N ARG A 26 7.77 -42.52 6.14
CA ARG A 26 6.53 -41.86 6.56
C ARG A 26 6.78 -40.57 7.35
N PHE A 27 7.05 -39.47 6.65
CA PHE A 27 6.58 -38.11 6.99
C PHE A 27 7.10 -37.10 5.94
N ARG A 28 6.68 -37.27 4.68
CA ARG A 28 6.71 -36.19 3.69
C ARG A 28 5.30 -35.59 3.62
N SER A 29 5.01 -34.68 4.54
CA SER A 29 3.84 -33.78 4.41
C SER A 29 4.27 -32.58 3.57
N PRO A 30 3.53 -32.18 2.52
CA PRO A 30 3.85 -30.98 1.76
C PRO A 30 3.59 -29.71 2.60
N PRO A 31 4.31 -28.60 2.34
CA PRO A 31 4.00 -27.33 2.99
C PRO A 31 2.59 -26.88 2.59
N ARG A 32 1.74 -26.60 3.59
CA ARG A 32 0.43 -25.98 3.38
C ARG A 32 0.63 -24.59 2.72
N PRO A 33 -0.20 -24.22 1.72
CA PRO A 33 -0.11 -22.91 1.11
C PRO A 33 -0.48 -21.81 2.12
N LEU A 34 0.38 -20.81 2.25
CA LEU A 34 0.09 -19.56 2.94
C LEU A 34 -1.15 -18.93 2.29
N LYS A 35 -2.24 -18.80 3.06
CA LYS A 35 -3.40 -18.01 2.65
C LYS A 35 -2.97 -16.56 2.49
N LEU A 36 -2.92 -16.12 1.23
CA LEU A 36 -2.83 -14.72 0.84
C LEU A 36 -4.11 -14.01 1.29
N THR A 37 -4.12 -13.41 2.48
CA THR A 37 -5.15 -12.43 2.81
C THR A 37 -4.76 -11.12 2.14
N THR A 38 -5.39 -10.87 1.00
CA THR A 38 -5.52 -9.54 0.40
C THR A 38 -5.97 -8.53 1.47
N PRO A 39 -5.28 -7.40 1.67
CA PRO A 39 -5.85 -6.30 2.41
C PRO A 39 -7.05 -5.74 1.62
N PRO A 40 -8.16 -5.38 2.29
CA PRO A 40 -9.28 -4.75 1.62
C PRO A 40 -8.85 -3.39 1.05
N SER A 41 -9.41 -3.12 -0.13
CA SER A 41 -9.44 -1.86 -0.86
C SER A 41 -9.31 -0.61 0.02
N LEU A 42 -8.28 0.19 -0.27
CA LEU A 42 -8.26 1.62 0.06
C LEU A 42 -9.44 2.27 -0.67
N ASN A 43 -10.56 2.43 0.05
CA ASN A 43 -11.61 3.34 -0.35
C ASN A 43 -11.07 4.76 -0.14
N ASN A 44 -10.69 5.37 -1.26
CA ASN A 44 -10.31 6.76 -1.39
C ASN A 44 -11.47 7.63 -0.91
N ASN A 45 -11.28 8.43 0.14
CA ASN A 45 -12.04 9.66 0.32
C ASN A 45 -11.12 10.68 1.01
N ASN A 46 -10.38 11.36 0.15
CA ASN A 46 -9.73 12.64 0.43
C ASN A 46 -10.80 13.62 0.94
N ASN A 47 -10.75 13.99 2.21
CA ASN A 47 -11.44 15.18 2.71
C ASN A 47 -10.68 15.69 3.93
N ASP A 48 -9.58 16.39 3.68
CA ASP A 48 -8.95 17.33 4.63
C ASP A 48 -8.06 18.32 3.86
N ASN A 49 -8.64 18.98 2.85
CA ASN A 49 -8.03 20.17 2.23
C ASN A 49 -9.02 21.35 2.10
N ASN A 50 -10.20 21.29 2.73
CA ASN A 50 -11.28 22.26 2.50
C ASN A 50 -11.32 23.47 3.44
N ASP A 51 -10.42 23.59 4.42
CA ASP A 51 -10.46 24.73 5.37
C ASP A 51 -9.74 26.00 4.90
N LYS A 52 -9.27 26.05 3.65
CA LYS A 52 -8.79 27.31 3.02
C LYS A 52 -9.47 27.67 1.71
N SER A 53 -10.51 26.92 1.31
CA SER A 53 -11.27 27.14 0.06
C SER A 53 -12.71 27.65 0.30
N SER A 54 -13.14 27.81 1.55
CA SER A 54 -14.50 28.21 1.93
C SER A 54 -14.80 29.70 1.73
N ALA A 55 -13.78 30.56 1.61
CA ALA A 55 -13.97 32.00 1.36
C ALA A 55 -14.29 32.33 -0.12
N ILE A 56 -13.99 31.42 -1.06
CA ILE A 56 -14.21 31.63 -2.50
C ILE A 56 -15.44 30.84 -2.98
N GLN A 57 -15.76 29.72 -2.34
CA GLN A 57 -16.97 28.92 -2.62
C GLN A 57 -18.27 29.59 -2.10
N GLN A 58 -18.22 30.39 -1.03
CA GLN A 58 -19.40 31.13 -0.55
C GLN A 58 -19.86 32.23 -1.52
N LYS A 59 -18.95 32.82 -2.29
CA LYS A 59 -19.25 33.93 -3.22
C LYS A 59 -19.88 33.48 -4.55
N LEU A 60 -19.84 32.18 -4.86
CA LEU A 60 -20.42 31.61 -6.08
C LEU A 60 -21.86 31.12 -5.87
N VAL A 61 -22.24 30.77 -4.64
CA VAL A 61 -23.59 30.29 -4.28
C VAL A 61 -24.57 31.45 -4.07
N GLU A 62 -24.07 32.63 -3.71
CA GLU A 62 -24.89 33.84 -3.52
C GLU A 62 -25.35 34.48 -4.85
N MET A 63 -24.68 34.16 -5.96
CA MET A 63 -24.93 34.74 -7.28
C MET A 63 -25.95 33.93 -8.12
N MET A 64 -26.51 32.85 -7.59
CA MET A 64 -27.32 31.88 -8.36
C MET A 64 -28.68 31.56 -7.72
N ARG A 65 -29.47 32.57 -7.32
CA ARG A 65 -30.88 32.41 -6.93
C ARG A 65 -31.83 33.23 -7.81
N PRO A 66 -32.88 32.60 -8.36
CA PRO A 66 -34.17 33.27 -8.56
C PRO A 66 -35.33 32.57 -7.84
N PHE A 67 -36.28 33.42 -7.42
CA PHE A 67 -37.69 33.17 -7.06
C PHE A 67 -38.03 32.17 -5.94
N GLY A 68 -38.70 32.69 -4.90
CA GLY A 68 -39.22 31.91 -3.78
C GLY A 68 -40.63 31.38 -3.99
N VAL A 69 -40.98 30.33 -3.24
CA VAL A 69 -42.32 30.00 -2.74
C VAL A 69 -42.16 29.27 -1.39
N SER A 70 -43.09 29.54 -0.49
CA SER A 70 -43.21 29.12 0.92
C SER A 70 -43.48 27.63 1.19
N GLN A 71 -43.32 27.32 2.48
CA GLN A 71 -43.80 26.15 3.26
C GLN A 71 -42.94 24.89 3.08
N GLY A 72 -42.32 24.28 4.09
CA GLY A 72 -42.61 24.22 5.52
C GLY A 72 -42.73 22.75 5.87
N LEU A 73 -41.70 22.11 6.45
CA LEU A 73 -41.87 20.91 7.29
C LEU A 73 -40.57 20.49 8.01
N LYS A 74 -40.65 20.57 9.34
CA LYS A 74 -40.02 19.77 10.41
C LYS A 74 -38.70 19.04 10.15
N ARG A 75 -37.69 19.47 10.92
CA ARG A 75 -36.57 18.68 11.44
C ARG A 75 -37.06 17.38 12.14
N PRO A 76 -36.16 16.40 12.26
CA PRO A 76 -35.76 16.04 13.62
C PRO A 76 -34.24 16.03 13.83
N GLU A 77 -33.88 16.40 15.05
CA GLU A 77 -32.56 16.23 15.67
C GLU A 77 -32.18 14.75 15.75
N ILE A 78 -30.89 14.46 15.60
CA ILE A 78 -30.25 13.43 16.43
C ILE A 78 -28.93 14.01 16.94
N LEU A 79 -28.89 14.20 18.26
CA LEU A 79 -27.73 14.48 19.09
C LEU A 79 -26.58 13.52 18.79
N TYR A 80 -25.39 14.06 18.53
CA TYR A 80 -24.15 13.50 19.09
C TYR A 80 -23.25 14.66 19.51
N GLY A 81 -23.43 15.05 20.77
CA GLY A 81 -22.43 15.79 21.50
C GLY A 81 -21.34 14.85 21.98
N ARG A 82 -20.09 15.31 21.79
CA ARG A 82 -19.08 15.35 22.85
C ARG A 82 -18.40 14.02 23.24
N THR A 83 -17.32 13.71 22.53
CA THR A 83 -16.05 13.23 23.12
C THR A 83 -14.89 13.55 22.17
N GLY A 84 -14.52 14.85 22.10
CA GLY A 84 -13.24 15.26 21.55
C GLY A 84 -12.11 15.06 22.58
N ALA A 85 -10.93 14.73 22.06
CA ALA A 85 -9.63 14.76 22.73
C ALA A 85 -9.26 13.58 23.67
N TRP A 86 -8.79 12.48 23.08
CA TRP A 86 -7.95 11.48 23.77
C TRP A 86 -6.60 11.20 23.09
N TRP A 87 -6.28 11.82 21.95
CA TRP A 87 -5.08 11.48 21.17
C TRP A 87 -3.89 12.44 21.28
N MET A 88 -3.98 13.51 22.08
CA MET A 88 -2.80 14.31 22.43
C MET A 88 -2.21 13.86 23.77
N ARG A 89 -1.48 12.74 23.74
CA ARG A 89 -0.45 12.40 24.73
C ARG A 89 0.79 11.89 23.96
N PRO A 90 1.96 12.54 24.09
CA PRO A 90 3.20 12.01 23.54
C PRO A 90 3.70 10.93 24.50
N GLY A 91 3.70 9.69 24.03
CA GLY A 91 4.13 8.56 24.82
C GLY A 91 3.63 7.28 24.21
N TYR A 92 4.30 6.81 23.16
CA TYR A 92 4.18 5.41 22.75
C TYR A 92 4.50 4.58 24.00
N PRO A 93 3.56 3.76 24.52
CA PRO A 93 3.93 2.76 25.48
C PRO A 93 4.78 1.78 24.69
N GLN A 94 6.08 1.93 24.82
CA GLN A 94 7.04 0.92 24.44
C GLN A 94 6.53 -0.33 25.13
N ARG A 95 5.94 -1.22 24.35
CA ARG A 95 5.46 -2.52 24.83
C ARG A 95 6.76 -3.22 25.21
N ARG A 96 7.21 -2.99 26.45
CA ARG A 96 8.12 -3.86 27.18
C ARG A 96 7.34 -5.16 27.25
N ARG A 97 7.41 -5.94 26.17
CA ARG A 97 7.55 -7.37 26.30
C ARG A 97 8.76 -7.48 27.22
N ARG A 98 8.49 -7.58 28.52
CA ARG A 98 9.23 -8.50 29.37
C ARG A 98 9.13 -9.83 28.62
N ARG A 99 10.00 -10.01 27.62
CA ARG A 99 10.67 -11.28 27.46
C ARG A 99 11.28 -11.47 28.84
N ARG A 100 10.53 -12.16 29.71
CA ARG A 100 11.15 -13.19 30.52
C ARG A 100 11.88 -14.01 29.47
N SER A 101 13.11 -13.61 29.19
CA SER A 101 14.17 -14.53 28.92
C SER A 101 14.08 -15.45 30.14
N GLN A 102 13.27 -16.50 30.03
CA GLN A 102 13.58 -17.72 30.74
C GLN A 102 14.94 -18.06 30.16
N SER A 103 15.97 -17.50 30.78
CA SER A 103 17.26 -18.13 30.78
C SER A 103 16.94 -19.51 31.28
N ILE A 104 16.87 -20.46 30.35
CA ILE A 104 17.17 -21.85 30.62
C ILE A 104 18.69 -21.86 30.90
N SER A 105 19.11 -21.09 31.91
CA SER A 105 20.22 -21.42 32.74
C SER A 105 19.63 -22.44 33.72
N ALA A 106 19.34 -23.63 33.19
CA ALA A 106 19.59 -24.79 34.03
C ALA A 106 21.04 -24.59 34.50
N PRO A 107 21.31 -24.43 35.80
CA PRO A 107 22.67 -24.62 36.24
C PRO A 107 22.99 -26.03 35.78
N PHE A 108 23.92 -26.18 34.84
CA PHE A 108 24.53 -27.47 34.59
C PHE A 108 24.90 -27.95 35.97
N SER A 109 24.21 -29.01 36.41
CA SER A 109 24.44 -29.65 37.69
C SER A 109 25.93 -29.86 37.72
N SER A 110 26.63 -29.07 38.54
CA SER A 110 28.04 -29.24 38.77
C SER A 110 28.12 -30.62 39.37
N CYS A 111 28.38 -31.61 38.52
CA CYS A 111 28.56 -32.98 38.95
C CYS A 111 29.69 -32.88 39.95
N SER A 112 29.32 -32.95 41.23
CA SER A 112 30.21 -33.01 42.35
C SER A 112 31.19 -34.09 41.95
N SER A 113 32.47 -33.74 41.82
CA SER A 113 33.50 -34.72 41.62
C SER A 113 33.44 -35.63 42.84
N LEU A 114 32.71 -36.74 42.73
CA LEU A 114 32.96 -37.91 43.56
C LEU A 114 34.35 -38.34 43.13
N GLN A 115 35.37 -37.77 43.77
CA GLN A 115 36.66 -38.41 43.91
C GLN A 115 36.44 -39.63 44.80
N TYR A 116 35.71 -40.61 44.29
CA TYR A 116 35.78 -41.96 44.79
C TYR A 116 36.85 -42.60 43.93
N ALA A 117 38.10 -42.48 44.35
CA ALA A 117 39.15 -43.34 43.82
C ALA A 117 38.72 -44.76 44.19
N PRO A 118 38.32 -45.62 43.24
CA PRO A 118 38.03 -47.00 43.56
C PRO A 118 39.38 -47.67 43.71
N TYR A 119 39.96 -47.55 44.91
CA TYR A 119 41.14 -48.34 45.25
C TYR A 119 40.66 -49.78 45.42
N PHE A 120 40.74 -50.57 44.35
CA PHE A 120 40.41 -51.98 44.36
C PHE A 120 41.59 -52.74 44.98
N ASP A 121 41.40 -53.26 46.19
CA ASP A 121 42.42 -54.03 46.90
C ASP A 121 42.42 -55.50 46.45
N SER A 122 43.32 -55.81 45.52
CA SER A 122 43.49 -57.16 44.95
C SER A 122 43.85 -58.20 46.00
N HIS A 123 44.63 -57.83 47.02
CA HIS A 123 45.08 -58.76 48.05
C HIS A 123 43.96 -59.10 49.02
N GLN A 124 43.17 -58.10 49.46
CA GLN A 124 42.00 -58.34 50.29
C GLN A 124 40.96 -59.22 49.57
N PHE A 125 40.81 -59.06 48.26
CA PHE A 125 39.90 -59.87 47.45
C PHE A 125 40.34 -61.34 47.38
N VAL A 126 41.61 -61.60 47.08
CA VAL A 126 42.18 -62.97 47.05
C VAL A 126 42.13 -63.63 48.44
N SER A 127 42.52 -62.92 49.51
CA SER A 127 42.45 -63.45 50.88
C SER A 127 41.03 -63.79 51.35
N ARG A 128 39.99 -63.17 50.79
CA ARG A 128 38.59 -63.53 51.07
C ARG A 128 38.18 -64.78 50.30
N LEU A 129 38.58 -64.91 49.04
CA LEU A 129 38.29 -66.10 48.24
C LEU A 129 38.98 -67.35 48.80
N GLU A 130 40.20 -67.21 49.32
CA GLU A 130 40.91 -68.29 50.01
C GLU A 130 40.19 -68.74 51.30
N LYS A 131 39.59 -67.81 52.05
CA LYS A 131 38.80 -68.12 53.25
C LYS A 131 37.49 -68.84 52.93
N GLU A 132 36.92 -68.60 51.76
CA GLU A 132 35.73 -69.28 51.24
C GLU A 132 36.04 -70.65 50.59
N GLY A 133 37.29 -71.12 50.69
CA GLY A 133 37.70 -72.46 50.28
C GLY A 133 38.23 -72.59 48.86
N LEU A 134 38.54 -71.49 48.17
CA LEU A 134 39.23 -71.54 46.87
C LEU A 134 40.74 -71.74 47.05
N SER A 135 41.36 -72.48 46.12
CA SER A 135 42.82 -72.57 46.08
C SER A 135 43.43 -71.20 45.71
N PRO A 136 44.64 -70.88 46.20
CA PRO A 136 45.28 -69.58 45.94
C PRO A 136 45.39 -69.27 44.44
N ALA A 137 45.72 -70.27 43.61
CA ALA A 137 45.82 -70.13 42.16
C ALA A 137 44.47 -69.83 41.47
N GLN A 138 43.35 -70.36 41.98
CA GLN A 138 42.01 -70.08 41.45
C GLN A 138 41.53 -68.69 41.85
N ALA A 139 41.81 -68.27 43.10
CA ALA A 139 41.48 -66.94 43.59
C ALA A 139 42.24 -65.84 42.83
N GLU A 140 43.52 -66.07 42.53
CA GLU A 140 44.34 -65.19 41.70
C GLU A 140 43.81 -65.13 40.25
N GLY A 141 43.47 -66.27 39.64
CA GLY A 141 42.90 -66.31 38.29
C GLY A 141 41.56 -65.57 38.16
N LEU A 142 40.69 -65.68 39.17
CA LEU A 142 39.41 -64.96 39.20
C LEU A 142 39.61 -63.44 39.36
N MET A 143 40.58 -63.02 40.16
CA MET A 143 40.96 -61.62 40.28
C MET A 143 41.36 -61.06 38.92
N VAL A 144 42.29 -61.70 38.22
CA VAL A 144 42.76 -61.23 36.89
C VAL A 144 41.60 -61.09 35.89
N ALA A 145 40.63 -62.00 35.91
CA ALA A 145 39.46 -61.92 35.04
C ALA A 145 38.55 -60.72 35.39
N ILE A 146 38.34 -60.43 36.68
CA ILE A 146 37.54 -59.30 37.14
C ILE A 146 38.25 -57.97 36.84
N GLU A 147 39.58 -57.92 37.03
CA GLU A 147 40.41 -56.76 36.69
C GLU A 147 40.22 -56.36 35.22
N GLN A 148 40.27 -57.34 34.31
CA GLN A 148 40.08 -57.10 32.88
C GLN A 148 38.69 -56.53 32.55
N VAL A 149 37.63 -57.08 33.14
CA VAL A 149 36.25 -56.61 32.92
C VAL A 149 36.03 -55.20 33.50
N ILE A 150 36.60 -54.91 34.67
CA ILE A 150 36.54 -53.58 35.28
C ILE A 150 37.31 -52.57 34.43
N ASP A 151 38.50 -52.92 33.94
CA ASP A 151 39.30 -52.05 33.07
C ASP A 151 38.57 -51.74 31.76
N GLU A 152 37.95 -52.73 31.14
CA GLU A 152 37.17 -52.54 29.92
C GLU A 152 35.93 -51.67 30.18
N SER A 153 35.20 -51.92 31.27
CA SER A 153 34.05 -51.12 31.68
C SER A 153 34.44 -49.66 31.98
N MET A 154 35.54 -49.44 32.71
CA MET A 154 36.02 -48.10 33.06
C MET A 154 36.49 -47.34 31.83
N LYS A 155 37.20 -47.99 30.89
CA LYS A 155 37.56 -47.39 29.60
C LYS A 155 36.32 -46.99 28.81
N ASN A 156 35.30 -47.85 28.75
CA ASN A 156 34.04 -47.55 28.05
C ASN A 156 33.24 -46.41 28.70
N LEU A 157 33.30 -46.27 30.03
CA LEU A 157 32.69 -45.13 30.71
C LEU A 157 33.45 -43.84 30.43
N ILE A 158 34.79 -43.87 30.45
CA ILE A 158 35.63 -42.68 30.23
C ILE A 158 35.52 -42.18 28.78
N THR A 159 35.40 -43.06 27.78
CA THR A 159 35.30 -42.65 26.37
C THR A 159 34.03 -41.85 26.04
N GLY A 160 32.95 -42.03 26.81
CA GLY A 160 31.71 -41.25 26.68
C GLY A 160 31.71 -39.93 27.47
N LEU A 161 32.71 -39.72 28.35
CA LEU A 161 32.83 -38.53 29.15
C LEU A 161 33.69 -37.48 28.43
N VAL A 162 33.31 -36.22 28.57
CA VAL A 162 34.06 -35.08 28.04
C VAL A 162 34.82 -34.43 29.17
N THR A 163 36.09 -34.09 28.94
CA THR A 163 36.89 -33.40 29.95
C THR A 163 36.36 -31.98 30.16
N ARG A 164 36.50 -31.43 31.37
CA ARG A 164 36.09 -30.03 31.63
C ARG A 164 36.78 -29.04 30.68
N SER A 165 38.04 -29.30 30.34
CA SER A 165 38.82 -28.48 29.41
C SER A 165 38.23 -28.45 27.98
N GLU A 166 37.75 -29.58 27.48
CA GLU A 166 37.10 -29.67 26.16
C GLU A 166 35.73 -29.00 26.17
N MET A 167 34.96 -29.19 27.25
CA MET A 167 33.67 -28.51 27.42
C MET A 167 33.84 -26.98 27.46
N GLU A 168 34.81 -26.47 28.22
CA GLU A 168 35.12 -25.04 28.30
C GLU A 168 35.58 -24.48 26.94
N LYS A 169 36.40 -25.23 26.20
CA LYS A 169 36.80 -24.87 24.84
C LYS A 169 35.60 -24.79 23.89
N GLN A 170 34.72 -25.78 23.91
CA GLN A 170 33.49 -25.79 23.08
C GLN A 170 32.55 -24.63 23.46
N GLN A 171 32.42 -24.34 24.75
CA GLN A 171 31.64 -23.18 25.20
C GLN A 171 32.25 -21.86 24.74
N TYR A 172 33.59 -21.74 24.77
CA TYR A 172 34.27 -20.56 24.28
C TYR A 172 34.06 -20.36 22.78
N THR A 173 34.24 -21.40 21.96
CA THR A 173 34.00 -21.32 20.52
C THR A 173 32.56 -20.93 20.22
N GLN A 174 31.58 -21.57 20.87
CA GLN A 174 30.17 -21.21 20.72
C GLN A 174 29.91 -19.74 21.08
N ARG A 175 30.49 -19.24 22.19
CA ARG A 175 30.31 -17.83 22.59
C ARG A 175 30.88 -16.86 21.55
N VAL A 176 32.04 -17.17 20.98
CA VAL A 176 32.65 -16.36 19.91
C VAL A 176 31.78 -16.40 18.66
N ASP A 177 31.28 -17.56 18.25
CA ASP A 177 30.39 -17.71 17.10
C ASP A 177 29.09 -16.94 17.28
N PHE A 178 28.49 -16.99 18.48
CA PHE A 178 27.31 -16.20 18.81
C PHE A 178 27.59 -14.69 18.78
N ALA A 179 28.75 -14.25 19.26
CA ALA A 179 29.13 -12.84 19.20
C ALA A 179 29.30 -12.38 17.74
N LYS A 180 29.93 -13.21 16.90
CA LYS A 180 30.11 -12.95 15.47
C LYS A 180 28.77 -12.89 14.75
N LEU A 181 27.92 -13.91 14.90
CA LEU A 181 26.59 -13.95 14.29
C LEU A 181 25.75 -12.73 14.70
N LYS A 182 25.79 -12.36 15.98
CA LYS A 182 25.10 -11.16 16.46
C LYS A 182 25.61 -9.89 15.77
N SER A 183 26.91 -9.75 15.58
CA SER A 183 27.49 -8.60 14.89
C SER A 183 27.10 -8.54 13.41
N GLU A 184 27.05 -9.69 12.74
CA GLU A 184 26.63 -9.80 11.34
C GLU A 184 25.14 -9.43 11.19
N ILE A 185 24.27 -9.97 12.06
CA ILE A 185 22.85 -9.61 12.07
C ILE A 185 22.67 -8.10 12.29
N GLN A 186 23.37 -7.51 13.27
CA GLN A 186 23.28 -6.08 13.52
C GLN A 186 23.78 -5.23 12.35
N LEU A 187 24.76 -5.72 11.59
CA LEU A 187 25.25 -5.03 10.39
C LEU A 187 24.20 -5.09 9.28
N VAL A 188 23.64 -6.27 9.00
CA VAL A 188 22.58 -6.45 8.01
C VAL A 188 21.35 -5.60 8.36
N GLU A 189 20.89 -5.63 9.61
CA GLU A 189 19.76 -4.80 10.06
C GLU A 189 20.00 -3.30 9.82
N LYS A 190 21.22 -2.81 10.07
CA LYS A 190 21.57 -1.41 9.81
C LYS A 190 21.62 -1.10 8.32
N GLN A 191 22.15 -2.01 7.51
CA GLN A 191 22.20 -1.87 6.06
C GLN A 191 20.79 -1.83 5.48
N ASP A 192 19.94 -2.80 5.83
CA ASP A 192 18.55 -2.88 5.39
C ASP A 192 17.76 -1.64 5.84
N PHE A 193 17.96 -1.20 7.07
CA PHE A 193 17.34 0.03 7.57
C PHE A 193 17.78 1.26 6.77
N ALA A 194 19.06 1.39 6.45
CA ALA A 194 19.56 2.50 5.64
C ALA A 194 19.00 2.46 4.21
N LEU A 195 18.92 1.27 3.61
CA LEU A 195 18.31 1.07 2.28
C LEU A 195 16.84 1.45 2.30
N LEU A 196 16.04 0.88 3.20
CA LEU A 196 14.62 1.19 3.35
C LEU A 196 14.37 2.67 3.61
N LYS A 197 15.21 3.31 4.43
CA LYS A 197 15.12 4.75 4.68
C LYS A 197 15.38 5.55 3.41
N SER A 198 16.43 5.23 2.66
CA SER A 198 16.76 5.90 1.39
C SER A 198 15.67 5.72 0.33
N GLU A 199 15.07 4.53 0.24
CA GLU A 199 13.95 4.26 -0.65
C GLU A 199 12.71 5.03 -0.24
N ASN A 200 12.43 5.13 1.06
CA ASN A 200 11.32 5.92 1.58
C ASN A 200 11.47 7.40 1.24
N GLU A 201 12.66 7.97 1.47
CA GLU A 201 12.98 9.36 1.10
C GLU A 201 12.85 9.59 -0.42
N ARG A 202 13.31 8.63 -1.25
CA ARG A 202 13.13 8.67 -2.71
C ARG A 202 11.65 8.69 -3.10
N LEU A 203 10.84 7.79 -2.52
CA LEU A 203 9.41 7.70 -2.80
C LEU A 203 8.66 8.97 -2.37
N ILE A 204 9.02 9.56 -1.22
CA ILE A 204 8.46 10.85 -0.79
C ILE A 204 8.79 11.95 -1.80
N SER A 205 10.03 12.03 -2.27
CA SER A 205 10.43 13.01 -3.29
C SER A 205 9.66 12.81 -4.60
N GLU A 206 9.46 11.58 -5.04
CA GLU A 206 8.68 11.26 -6.24
C GLU A 206 7.20 11.62 -6.10
N LEU A 207 6.62 11.37 -4.92
CA LEU A 207 5.26 11.79 -4.59
C LEU A 207 5.15 13.32 -4.69
N GLU A 208 6.06 14.06 -4.08
CA GLU A 208 6.05 15.54 -4.12
C GLU A 208 6.16 16.07 -5.55
N LYS A 209 7.03 15.48 -6.38
CA LYS A 209 7.15 15.82 -7.81
C LYS A 209 5.84 15.56 -8.56
N LEU A 210 5.22 14.40 -8.36
CA LEU A 210 3.95 14.05 -9.01
C LEU A 210 2.82 14.99 -8.57
N LYS A 211 2.74 15.29 -7.28
CA LYS A 211 1.76 16.24 -6.71
C LYS A 211 1.93 17.63 -7.30
N GLN A 212 3.16 18.08 -7.50
CA GLN A 212 3.44 19.37 -8.11
C GLN A 212 3.03 19.41 -9.59
N ARG A 213 3.40 18.39 -10.38
CA ARG A 213 2.97 18.25 -11.78
C ARG A 213 1.45 18.25 -11.92
N LEU A 214 0.75 17.50 -11.07
CA LEU A 214 -0.70 17.45 -11.09
C LEU A 214 -1.34 18.82 -10.80
N ARG A 215 -0.77 19.60 -9.87
CA ARG A 215 -1.23 20.97 -9.59
C ARG A 215 -1.01 21.90 -10.78
N GLU A 216 0.13 21.77 -11.45
CA GLU A 216 0.43 22.53 -12.67
C GLU A 216 -0.51 22.16 -13.82
N GLU A 217 -0.83 20.88 -13.99
CA GLU A 217 -1.80 20.42 -15.00
C GLU A 217 -3.22 20.87 -14.69
N ILE A 218 -3.66 20.82 -13.43
CA ILE A 218 -4.97 21.33 -13.01
C ILE A 218 -5.07 22.84 -13.28
N THR A 219 -4.06 23.61 -12.88
CA THR A 219 -4.06 25.06 -13.11
C THR A 219 -4.01 25.41 -14.59
N ARG A 220 -3.23 24.68 -15.40
CA ARG A 220 -3.19 24.84 -16.86
C ARG A 220 -4.53 24.52 -17.53
N THR A 221 -5.11 23.36 -17.21
CA THR A 221 -6.42 22.95 -17.76
C THR A 221 -7.53 23.90 -17.34
N GLN A 222 -7.53 24.37 -16.09
CA GLN A 222 -8.46 25.39 -15.61
C GLN A 222 -8.31 26.72 -16.38
N ALA A 223 -7.08 27.16 -16.64
CA ALA A 223 -6.83 28.36 -17.44
C ALA A 223 -7.31 28.20 -18.89
N SER A 224 -7.07 27.03 -19.50
CA SER A 224 -7.57 26.68 -20.84
C SER A 224 -9.09 26.75 -20.90
N VAL A 225 -9.79 26.07 -19.99
CA VAL A 225 -11.26 26.06 -19.95
C VAL A 225 -11.82 27.47 -19.75
N ARG A 226 -11.19 28.30 -18.91
CA ARG A 226 -11.60 29.71 -18.75
C ARG A 226 -11.43 30.50 -20.05
N LEU A 227 -10.34 30.30 -20.78
CA LEU A 227 -10.12 30.94 -22.07
C LEU A 227 -11.16 30.48 -23.08
N ASP A 228 -11.41 29.17 -23.18
CA ASP A 228 -12.39 28.58 -24.09
C ASP A 228 -13.79 29.17 -23.85
N LEU A 229 -14.21 29.25 -22.58
CA LEU A 229 -15.49 29.86 -22.21
C LEU A 229 -15.55 31.35 -22.54
N ASN A 230 -14.45 32.08 -22.37
CA ASN A 230 -14.40 33.50 -22.68
C ASN A 230 -14.47 33.75 -24.20
N LEU A 231 -13.75 32.95 -24.99
CA LEU A 231 -13.81 33.00 -26.45
C LEU A 231 -15.20 32.62 -26.96
N GLU A 232 -15.80 31.58 -26.40
CA GLU A 232 -17.14 31.14 -26.77
C GLU A 232 -18.20 32.19 -26.39
N LYS A 233 -18.06 32.84 -25.23
CA LYS A 233 -18.92 33.98 -24.86
C LYS A 233 -18.75 35.17 -25.79
N GLY A 234 -17.53 35.42 -26.28
CA GLY A 234 -17.26 36.41 -27.32
C GLY A 234 -17.98 36.05 -28.62
N ARG A 235 -17.80 34.82 -29.11
CA ARG A 235 -18.45 34.30 -30.32
C ARG A 235 -19.98 34.39 -30.25
N ILE A 236 -20.57 33.99 -29.13
CA ILE A 236 -22.02 34.08 -28.92
C ILE A 236 -22.48 35.54 -28.99
N ARG A 237 -21.73 36.49 -28.41
CA ARG A 237 -22.08 37.92 -28.49
C ARG A 237 -22.00 38.44 -29.93
N ASP A 238 -20.98 38.06 -30.68
CA ASP A 238 -20.83 38.48 -32.08
C ASP A 238 -21.98 37.93 -32.93
N GLU A 239 -22.33 36.65 -32.75
CA GLU A 239 -23.48 36.04 -33.43
C GLU A 239 -24.81 36.67 -33.05
N LEU A 240 -25.00 37.00 -31.77
CA LEU A 240 -26.18 37.74 -31.30
C LEU A 240 -26.23 39.14 -31.91
N GLY A 241 -25.10 39.86 -31.98
CA GLY A 241 -25.02 41.16 -32.62
C GLY A 241 -25.37 41.11 -34.10
N VAL A 242 -24.88 40.10 -34.83
CA VAL A 242 -25.27 39.88 -36.24
C VAL A 242 -26.77 39.63 -36.37
N ARG A 243 -27.38 38.85 -35.47
CA ARG A 243 -28.82 38.63 -35.47
C ARG A 243 -29.60 39.91 -35.16
N GLU A 244 -29.14 40.71 -34.20
CA GLU A 244 -29.75 42.00 -33.86
C GLU A 244 -29.69 42.98 -35.04
N LEU A 245 -28.57 43.03 -35.76
CA LEU A 245 -28.44 43.86 -36.97
C LEU A 245 -29.40 43.40 -38.08
N LYS A 246 -29.54 42.09 -38.31
CA LYS A 246 -30.49 41.57 -39.30
C LYS A 246 -31.93 41.89 -38.94
N ILE A 247 -32.29 41.79 -37.64
CA ILE A 247 -33.61 42.18 -37.15
C ILE A 247 -33.84 43.66 -37.42
N ARG A 248 -32.89 44.52 -37.05
CA ARG A 248 -32.99 45.97 -37.29
C ARG A 248 -33.10 46.31 -38.77
N GLU A 249 -32.34 45.64 -39.64
CA GLU A 249 -32.46 45.84 -41.09
C GLU A 249 -33.87 45.50 -41.58
N VAL A 250 -34.42 44.37 -41.14
CA VAL A 250 -35.79 43.96 -41.48
C VAL A 250 -36.82 44.95 -40.92
N ASP A 251 -36.66 45.41 -39.67
CA ASP A 251 -37.55 46.39 -39.05
C ASP A 251 -37.56 47.70 -39.86
N THR A 252 -36.39 48.22 -40.24
CA THR A 252 -36.31 49.43 -41.07
C THR A 252 -36.92 49.24 -42.47
N ARG A 253 -36.82 48.04 -43.07
CA ARG A 253 -37.51 47.74 -44.32
C ARG A 253 -39.02 47.75 -44.16
N ILE A 254 -39.53 47.15 -43.08
CA ILE A 254 -40.97 47.14 -42.77
C ILE A 254 -41.48 48.57 -42.55
N GLU A 255 -40.77 49.39 -41.79
CA GLU A 255 -41.13 50.80 -41.59
C GLU A 255 -41.14 51.57 -42.92
N GLY A 256 -40.16 51.31 -43.80
CA GLY A 256 -40.11 51.87 -45.15
C GLY A 256 -41.28 51.44 -46.02
N GLU A 257 -41.65 50.15 -46.00
CA GLU A 257 -42.82 49.61 -46.71
C GLU A 257 -44.12 50.20 -46.19
N ILE A 258 -44.28 50.35 -44.87
CA ILE A 258 -45.45 51.01 -44.25
C ILE A 258 -45.53 52.48 -44.68
N GLY A 259 -44.41 53.20 -44.70
CA GLY A 259 -44.34 54.57 -45.21
C GLY A 259 -44.77 54.66 -46.67
N ASN A 260 -44.25 53.75 -47.52
CA ASN A 260 -44.63 53.67 -48.93
C ASN A 260 -46.13 53.38 -49.09
N LEU A 261 -46.67 52.37 -48.39
CA LEU A 261 -48.10 52.05 -48.40
C LEU A 261 -48.97 53.24 -47.94
N ARG A 262 -48.50 54.03 -46.98
CA ARG A 262 -49.20 55.25 -46.55
C ARG A 262 -49.24 56.29 -47.68
N THR A 263 -48.13 56.54 -48.36
CA THR A 263 -48.07 57.50 -49.48
C THR A 263 -48.91 57.06 -50.67
N THR A 264 -48.88 55.76 -51.02
CA THR A 264 -49.73 55.22 -52.10
C THR A 264 -51.21 55.34 -51.73
N MET A 265 -51.56 55.13 -50.47
CA MET A 265 -52.92 55.34 -49.98
C MET A 265 -53.36 56.82 -50.01
N GLU A 266 -52.47 57.76 -49.66
CA GLU A 266 -52.74 59.20 -49.79
C GLU A 266 -52.92 59.61 -51.25
N SER A 267 -52.12 59.06 -52.16
CA SER A 267 -52.28 59.25 -53.62
C SER A 267 -53.61 58.69 -54.13
N VAL A 268 -54.01 57.49 -53.70
CA VAL A 268 -55.33 56.90 -54.03
C VAL A 268 -56.46 57.80 -53.56
N LYS A 269 -56.39 58.36 -52.35
CA LYS A 269 -57.39 59.32 -51.86
C LYS A 269 -57.48 60.56 -52.77
N PHE A 270 -56.35 61.10 -53.21
CA PHE A 270 -56.32 62.25 -54.10
C PHE A 270 -56.91 61.94 -55.49
N ASN A 271 -56.60 60.76 -56.06
CA ASN A 271 -57.20 60.31 -57.32
C ASN A 271 -58.72 60.19 -57.21
N ILE A 272 -59.23 59.60 -56.11
CA ILE A 272 -60.68 59.51 -55.86
C ILE A 272 -61.30 60.90 -55.77
N LEU A 273 -60.67 61.84 -55.06
CA LEU A 273 -61.14 63.23 -54.98
C LEU A 273 -61.22 63.87 -56.37
N GLN A 274 -60.21 63.70 -57.22
CA GLN A 274 -60.22 64.21 -58.59
C GLN A 274 -61.37 63.60 -59.42
N TYR A 275 -61.60 62.28 -59.33
CA TYR A 275 -62.72 61.63 -60.02
C TYR A 275 -64.07 62.20 -59.56
N VAL A 276 -64.28 62.37 -58.26
CA VAL A 276 -65.52 62.94 -57.71
C VAL A 276 -65.72 64.38 -58.19
N VAL A 277 -64.68 65.21 -58.17
CA VAL A 277 -64.76 66.58 -58.69
C VAL A 277 -65.09 66.58 -60.19
N GLY A 278 -64.47 65.68 -60.97
CA GLY A 278 -64.73 65.53 -62.40
C GLY A 278 -66.16 65.09 -62.72
N THR A 279 -66.73 64.13 -61.98
CA THR A 279 -68.10 63.66 -62.20
C THR A 279 -69.15 64.67 -61.76
N VAL A 280 -68.93 65.38 -60.64
CA VAL A 280 -69.84 66.45 -60.19
C VAL A 280 -69.81 67.62 -61.17
N ALA A 281 -68.64 68.01 -61.67
CA ALA A 281 -68.52 69.07 -62.67
C ALA A 281 -69.17 68.69 -64.01
N SER A 282 -68.97 67.45 -64.49
CA SER A 282 -69.59 66.98 -65.74
C SER A 282 -71.11 66.84 -65.61
N GLY A 283 -71.61 66.31 -64.49
CA GLY A 283 -73.04 66.28 -64.17
C GLY A 283 -73.65 67.69 -64.09
N GLY A 284 -72.95 68.63 -63.45
CA GLY A 284 -73.35 70.04 -63.39
C GLY A 284 -73.40 70.70 -64.77
N ALA A 285 -72.41 70.45 -65.63
CA ALA A 285 -72.39 70.97 -67.01
C ALA A 285 -73.56 70.44 -67.84
N LEU A 286 -73.87 69.13 -67.74
CA LEU A 286 -75.04 68.54 -68.40
C LEU A 286 -76.35 69.12 -67.89
N LEU A 287 -76.48 69.35 -66.57
CA LEU A 287 -77.66 69.97 -65.99
C LEU A 287 -77.85 71.41 -66.51
N LEU A 288 -76.78 72.21 -66.55
CA LEU A 288 -76.82 73.56 -67.13
C LEU A 288 -77.18 73.55 -68.62
N ALA A 289 -76.66 72.59 -69.39
CA ALA A 289 -77.02 72.41 -70.79
C ALA A 289 -78.50 72.04 -70.97
N TYR A 290 -79.04 71.15 -70.11
CA TYR A 290 -80.44 70.77 -70.12
C TYR A 290 -81.37 71.94 -69.80
N ILE A 291 -81.07 72.72 -68.75
CA ILE A 291 -81.83 73.93 -68.40
C ILE A 291 -81.83 74.93 -69.57
N ARG A 292 -80.71 75.06 -70.29
CA ARG A 292 -80.63 75.93 -71.47
C ARG A 292 -81.41 75.41 -72.68
N MET A 293 -81.58 74.09 -72.85
CA MET A 293 -82.39 73.53 -73.93
C MET A 293 -83.89 73.72 -73.71
N PHE A 294 -84.34 73.76 -72.44
CA PHE A 294 -85.75 73.91 -72.05
C PHE A 294 -86.22 75.37 -71.88
N ARG A 295 -85.32 76.35 -71.98
CA ARG A 295 -85.61 77.79 -71.91
C ARG A 295 -85.42 78.44 -73.26
#